data_AF-A0A7I7WCK1-F1
#
_entry.id   AF-A0A7I7WCK1-F1
#
_cell.length_a   1.000
_cell.length_b   1.000
_cell.length_c   1.000
_cell.angle_alpha   90.00
_cell.angle_beta   90.00
_cell.angle_gamma   90.00
#
_symmetry.space_group_name_H-M   'P 1'
#
loop_
_entity.id
_entity.type
_entity.pdbx_description
1 polymer ?
#
loop_
_entity_poly.entity_id
_entity_poly.type
_entity_poly.pdbx_seq_one_letter_code
_entity_poly.pdbx_strand_id
1 'polypeptide(L)'
;MSVNDHDADLTRGKVDEDDHDLLTFGEAGERLRIEIAQVAQDISRLEAAGDVEALQQAEARLAALRAAAERNTAQPINDANFEKFFGYAGKAKRNLAGPGAVE
;
A
#
# COMPACT_ATOMS: atom_id res chain seq x y z
N MET A 1 11.82 -6.62 56.55
CA MET A 1 12.78 -6.21 55.50
C MET A 1 13.45 -7.47 54.98
N SER A 2 13.31 -7.92 53.75
CA SER A 2 12.43 -7.56 52.63
C SER A 2 12.25 -8.87 51.87
N VAL A 3 11.00 -9.23 51.60
CA VAL A 3 10.65 -10.19 50.54
C VAL A 3 10.83 -9.42 49.24
N ASN A 4 11.79 -9.84 48.42
CA ASN A 4 11.91 -9.29 47.08
C ASN A 4 10.93 -10.04 46.18
N ASP A 5 9.68 -9.62 46.28
CA ASP A 5 8.69 -9.67 45.22
C ASP A 5 9.30 -9.01 43.99
N HIS A 6 9.53 -9.76 42.91
CA HIS A 6 9.58 -9.29 41.52
C HIS A 6 9.21 -10.49 40.64
N ASP A 7 7.95 -10.92 40.80
CA ASP A 7 7.23 -11.55 39.71
C ASP A 7 6.79 -10.41 38.78
N ALA A 8 7.38 -10.35 37.59
CA ALA A 8 6.82 -9.60 36.47
C ALA A 8 7.38 -10.18 35.17
N ASP A 9 6.71 -11.23 34.71
CA ASP A 9 6.19 -11.24 33.34
C ASP A 9 7.20 -10.91 32.23
N LEU A 10 8.16 -11.80 32.03
CA LEU A 10 8.90 -11.88 30.76
C LEU A 10 8.34 -12.96 29.84
N THR A 11 7.03 -13.22 29.92
CA THR A 11 6.28 -13.76 28.78
C THR A 11 6.11 -12.66 27.75
N ARG A 12 7.22 -12.19 27.17
CA ARG A 12 7.19 -11.66 25.80
C ARG A 12 6.82 -12.85 24.93
N GLY A 13 5.51 -13.08 24.80
CA GLY A 13 4.97 -13.96 23.78
C GLY A 13 5.69 -13.58 22.50
N LYS A 14 6.41 -14.55 21.95
CA LYS A 14 6.95 -14.46 20.60
C LYS A 14 5.72 -14.27 19.74
N VAL A 15 5.37 -13.01 19.47
CA VAL A 15 4.45 -12.68 18.40
C VAL A 15 5.09 -13.36 17.21
N ASP A 16 4.34 -14.23 16.57
CA ASP A 16 4.65 -14.73 15.23
C ASP A 16 4.73 -13.45 14.37
N GLU A 17 5.89 -12.81 14.40
CA GLU A 17 6.27 -11.71 13.53
C GLU A 17 6.42 -12.39 12.17
N ASP A 18 5.26 -12.63 11.53
CA ASP A 18 5.18 -12.87 10.10
C ASP A 18 6.08 -11.82 9.47
N ASP A 19 7.23 -12.25 8.95
CA ASP A 19 8.23 -11.41 8.31
C ASP A 19 7.51 -10.48 7.31
N HIS A 20 7.29 -9.24 7.72
CA HIS A 20 6.62 -8.26 6.88
C HIS A 20 7.66 -7.70 5.92
N ASP A 21 7.92 -8.47 4.86
CA ASP A 21 8.73 -8.01 3.73
C ASP A 21 8.19 -6.67 3.25
N LEU A 22 9.00 -5.62 3.45
CA LEU A 22 8.68 -4.29 2.97
C LEU A 22 8.76 -4.30 1.44
N LEU A 23 7.60 -4.30 0.80
CA LEU A 23 7.50 -4.29 -0.66
C LEU A 23 7.97 -2.95 -1.23
N THR A 24 8.67 -2.98 -2.36
CA THR A 24 8.87 -1.77 -3.15
C THR A 24 7.55 -1.26 -3.72
N PHE A 25 7.49 0.02 -4.14
CA PHE A 25 6.28 0.59 -4.76
C PHE A 25 5.78 -0.26 -5.94
N GLY A 26 6.69 -0.79 -6.77
CA GLY A 26 6.34 -1.64 -7.90
C GLY A 26 5.77 -3.00 -7.49
N GLU A 27 6.36 -3.63 -6.48
CA GLU A 27 5.88 -4.92 -5.94
C GLU A 27 4.53 -4.77 -5.22
N ALA A 28 4.34 -3.68 -4.47
CA ALA A 28 3.06 -3.34 -3.87
C ALA A 28 1.99 -3.08 -4.94
N GLY A 29 2.34 -2.40 -6.03
CA GLY A 29 1.45 -2.17 -7.16
C GLY A 29 1.02 -3.46 -7.86
N GLU A 30 1.95 -4.40 -8.06
CA GLU A 30 1.62 -5.70 -8.64
C GLU A 30 0.68 -6.51 -7.76
N ARG A 31 0.95 -6.57 -6.46
CA ARG A 31 0.07 -7.25 -5.50
C ARG A 31 -1.32 -6.62 -5.46
N LEU A 32 -1.41 -5.28 -5.46
CA LEU A 32 -2.68 -4.57 -5.54
C LEU A 32 -3.47 -4.93 -6.81
N ARG A 33 -2.81 -5.04 -7.97
CA ARG A 33 -3.47 -5.43 -9.21
C ARG A 33 -4.06 -6.84 -9.16
N ILE A 34 -3.30 -7.79 -8.63
CA ILE A 34 -3.75 -9.19 -8.47
C ILE A 34 -4.96 -9.24 -7.52
N GLU A 35 -4.88 -8.55 -6.38
CA GLU A 35 -5.95 -8.58 -5.38
C GLU A 35 -7.23 -7.90 -5.89
N ILE A 36 -7.11 -6.78 -6.63
CA ILE A 36 -8.25 -6.14 -7.30
C ILE A 36 -8.94 -7.11 -8.26
N ALA A 37 -8.18 -7.86 -9.06
CA ALA A 37 -8.74 -8.81 -10.01
C ALA A 37 -9.46 -9.96 -9.30
N GLN A 38 -8.92 -10.48 -8.20
CA GLN A 38 -9.55 -11.52 -7.39
C GLN A 38 -10.86 -11.06 -6.77
N VAL A 39 -10.86 -9.91 -6.10
CA VAL A 39 -12.08 -9.35 -5.48
C VAL A 39 -13.15 -9.03 -6.53
N ALA A 40 -12.75 -8.56 -7.72
CA ALA A 40 -13.70 -8.34 -8.81
C ALA A 40 -14.37 -9.65 -9.28
N GLN A 41 -13.63 -10.76 -9.35
CA GLN A 41 -14.20 -12.07 -9.65
C GLN A 41 -15.12 -12.56 -8.52
N ASP A 42 -14.76 -12.31 -7.26
CA ASP A 42 -15.59 -12.64 -6.11
C ASP A 42 -16.93 -11.92 -6.14
N ILE A 43 -16.93 -10.62 -6.46
CA ILE A 43 -18.16 -9.84 -6.65
C ILE A 43 -19.07 -10.51 -7.68
N SER A 44 -18.56 -10.86 -8.86
CA SER A 44 -19.36 -11.53 -9.89
C SER A 44 -19.95 -12.87 -9.42
N ARG A 45 -19.22 -13.62 -8.56
CA ARG A 45 -19.73 -14.86 -7.96
C ARG A 45 -20.81 -14.60 -6.92
N LEU A 46 -20.62 -13.58 -6.08
CA LEU A 46 -21.56 -13.20 -5.03
C LEU A 46 -22.86 -12.61 -5.60
N GLU A 47 -22.77 -11.84 -6.67
CA GLU A 47 -23.93 -11.36 -7.44
C GLU A 47 -24.77 -12.53 -7.98
N ALA A 48 -24.11 -13.54 -8.54
CA ALA A 48 -24.78 -14.73 -9.04
C ALA A 48 -25.39 -15.60 -7.93
N ALA A 49 -24.77 -15.61 -6.74
CA ALA A 49 -25.26 -16.34 -5.57
C ALA A 49 -26.39 -15.58 -4.82
N GLY A 50 -26.56 -14.28 -5.06
CA GLY A 50 -27.58 -13.45 -4.40
C GLY A 50 -27.25 -13.10 -2.94
N ASP A 51 -25.98 -13.20 -2.53
CA ASP A 51 -25.55 -12.83 -1.17
C ASP A 51 -25.27 -11.33 -1.09
N VAL A 52 -26.30 -10.57 -0.72
CA VAL A 52 -26.30 -9.10 -0.73
C VAL A 52 -25.37 -8.49 0.32
N GLU A 53 -25.16 -9.16 1.45
CA GLU A 53 -24.27 -8.65 2.50
C GLU A 53 -22.81 -8.86 2.12
N ALA A 54 -22.46 -10.08 1.69
CA ALA A 54 -21.11 -10.38 1.23
C ALA A 54 -20.73 -9.54 0.00
N LEU A 55 -21.69 -9.30 -0.90
CA LEU A 55 -21.50 -8.44 -2.07
C LEU A 55 -21.11 -7.00 -1.67
N GLN A 56 -21.86 -6.38 -0.75
CA GLN A 56 -21.55 -5.02 -0.28
C GLN A 56 -20.17 -4.93 0.38
N GLN A 57 -19.79 -5.94 1.16
CA GLN A 57 -18.46 -5.99 1.77
C GLN A 57 -17.35 -6.12 0.70
N ALA A 58 -17.56 -6.97 -0.31
CA ALA A 58 -16.61 -7.14 -1.41
C ALA A 58 -16.49 -5.86 -2.25
N GLU A 59 -17.58 -5.15 -2.52
CA GLU A 59 -17.58 -3.85 -3.21
C GLU A 59 -16.81 -2.78 -2.43
N ALA A 60 -17.04 -2.69 -1.11
CA ALA A 60 -16.31 -1.76 -0.25
C ALA A 60 -14.80 -2.07 -0.24
N ARG A 61 -14.43 -3.35 -0.18
CA ARG A 61 -13.03 -3.79 -0.29
C ARG A 61 -12.42 -3.43 -1.64
N LEU A 62 -13.15 -3.67 -2.74
CA LEU A 62 -12.70 -3.31 -4.09
C LEU A 62 -12.46 -1.81 -4.21
N ALA A 63 -13.35 -0.97 -3.66
CA ALA A 63 -13.19 0.47 -3.65
C ALA A 63 -11.93 0.90 -2.88
N ALA A 64 -11.68 0.31 -1.70
CA ALA A 64 -10.50 0.58 -0.90
C ALA A 64 -9.20 0.19 -1.63
N LEU A 65 -9.17 -0.97 -2.28
CA LEU A 65 -8.02 -1.46 -3.07
C LEU A 65 -7.75 -0.59 -4.29
N ARG A 66 -8.80 -0.14 -5.00
CA ARG A 66 -8.64 0.80 -6.13
C ARG A 66 -8.05 2.13 -5.66
N ALA A 67 -8.55 2.69 -4.56
CA ALA A 67 -7.99 3.90 -3.98
C ALA A 67 -6.53 3.71 -3.54
N ALA A 68 -6.18 2.51 -3.03
CA ALA A 68 -4.79 2.17 -2.71
C ALA A 68 -3.91 2.08 -3.95
N ALA A 69 -4.41 1.48 -5.04
CA ALA A 69 -3.71 1.42 -6.31
C ALA A 69 -3.48 2.82 -6.91
N GLU A 70 -4.47 3.72 -6.84
CA GLU A 70 -4.32 5.11 -7.26
C GLU A 70 -3.24 5.86 -6.48
N ARG A 71 -3.14 5.62 -5.17
CA ARG A 71 -2.05 6.17 -4.33
C ARG A 71 -0.70 5.52 -4.62
N ASN A 72 -0.70 4.25 -5.00
CA ASN A 72 0.50 3.48 -5.31
C ASN A 72 1.04 3.81 -6.72
N THR A 73 0.21 4.32 -7.64
CA THR A 73 0.68 4.79 -8.94
C THR A 73 1.81 5.79 -8.75
N ALA A 74 3.00 5.43 -9.24
CA ALA A 74 4.17 6.29 -9.23
C ALA A 74 3.84 7.56 -10.04
N GLN A 75 3.36 8.60 -9.36
CA GLN A 75 3.23 9.90 -9.99
C GLN A 75 4.66 10.36 -10.32
N PRO A 76 4.99 10.66 -11.58
CA PRO A 76 6.24 11.33 -11.86
C PRO A 76 6.31 12.57 -10.98
N ILE A 77 7.46 12.80 -10.35
CA ILE A 77 7.65 13.96 -9.48
C ILE A 77 7.28 15.19 -10.29
N ASN A 78 6.25 15.87 -9.83
CA ASN A 78 5.72 17.11 -10.33
C ASN A 78 5.91 18.17 -9.24
N ASP A 79 5.78 19.44 -9.61
CA ASP A 79 6.04 20.54 -8.67
C ASP A 79 5.13 20.48 -7.43
N ALA A 80 3.94 19.88 -7.54
CA ALA A 80 2.99 19.76 -6.43
C ALA A 80 3.33 18.67 -5.41
N ASN A 81 4.13 17.66 -5.79
CA ASN A 81 4.60 16.61 -4.87
C ASN A 81 6.12 16.69 -4.59
N PHE A 82 6.89 17.51 -5.31
CA PHE A 82 8.33 17.73 -5.08
C PHE A 82 8.65 18.18 -3.66
N GLU A 83 8.00 19.24 -3.17
CA GLU A 83 8.28 19.78 -1.82
C GLU A 83 7.93 18.77 -0.72
N LYS A 84 6.88 17.97 -0.91
CA LYS A 84 6.52 16.89 0.02
C LYS A 84 7.55 15.76 0.03
N PHE A 85 8.15 15.44 -1.10
CA PHE A 85 9.17 14.38 -1.20
C PHE A 85 10.55 14.82 -0.72
N PHE A 86 10.94 16.08 -0.94
CA PHE A 86 12.30 16.56 -0.66
C PHE A 86 12.42 17.51 0.53
N GLY A 87 11.30 18.01 1.09
CA GLY A 87 11.30 18.84 2.30
C GLY A 87 11.81 20.27 2.10
N TYR A 88 12.00 20.71 0.86
CA TYR A 88 12.32 22.08 0.51
C TYR A 88 11.63 22.49 -0.79
N ALA A 89 11.34 23.79 -0.92
CA ALA A 89 10.72 24.35 -2.11
C ALA A 89 11.65 24.15 -3.32
N GLY A 90 11.21 23.35 -4.28
CA GLY A 90 11.91 23.10 -5.52
C GLY A 90 10.94 22.68 -6.62
N LYS A 91 11.33 22.92 -7.87
CA LYS A 91 10.58 22.45 -9.03
C LYS A 91 11.20 21.15 -9.52
N ALA A 92 10.37 20.17 -9.84
CA ALA A 92 10.84 18.98 -10.52
C ALA A 92 11.42 19.44 -11.86
N LYS A 93 12.74 19.33 -12.05
CA LYS A 93 13.35 19.62 -13.35
C LYS A 93 12.82 18.60 -14.37
N ARG A 94 11.69 18.91 -15.00
CA ARG A 94 11.15 18.13 -16.12
C ARG A 94 12.18 18.16 -17.24
N ASN A 95 12.59 16.97 -17.67
CA ASN A 95 13.24 16.70 -18.95
C ASN A 95 14.56 17.46 -19.18
N LEU A 96 15.67 16.99 -18.59
CA LEU A 96 16.93 17.13 -19.31
C LEU A 96 16.79 16.23 -20.54
N ALA A 97 16.62 16.84 -21.71
CA ALA A 97 16.97 16.20 -22.96
C ALA A 97 18.32 15.51 -22.74
N GLY A 98 18.39 14.22 -23.09
CA GLY A 98 19.65 13.49 -23.01
C GLY A 98 20.78 14.29 -23.68
N PRO A 99 22.04 14.13 -23.23
CA PRO A 99 23.16 14.85 -23.82
C PRO A 99 23.34 14.39 -25.28
N GLY A 100 22.75 15.12 -26.23
CA GLY A 100 22.75 14.72 -27.64
C GLY A 100 22.11 15.69 -28.63
N ALA A 101 21.83 16.94 -28.26
CA ALA A 101 21.55 18.00 -29.22
C ALA A 101 22.82 18.84 -29.41
N VAL A 102 23.75 18.31 -30.20
CA VAL A 102 24.82 19.08 -30.84
C VAL A 102 24.45 19.25 -32.32
N GLU A 103 24.71 20.45 -32.82
CA GLU A 103 24.43 20.98 -34.17
C GLU A 103 24.65 20.03 -35.35
#